data_AF-A0A8G2C2E2-F1
#
_entry.id   AF-A0A8G2C2E2-F1
#
_cell.length_a   1.000
_cell.length_b   1.000
_cell.length_c   1.000
_cell.angle_alpha   90.00
_cell.angle_beta   90.00
_cell.angle_gamma   90.00
#
_symmetry.space_group_name_H-M   'P 1'
#
loop_
_entity.id
_entity.type
_entity.pdbx_description
1 polymer ?
#
loop_
_entity_poly.entity_id
_entity_poly.type
_entity_poly.pdbx_seq_one_letter_code
_entity_poly.pdbx_strand_id
1 'polypeptide(L)'
;MSLRSAGSRSSSAKKASLNSAPLTPEQTKTWVQTYGRHSRIYAWGFFALLMPVILGVIWWEMGEINEDVLYSFGFAAVVTFLLAKWSRKQTAKSWIGVVEELFMKKVRVRRDGDQHDDISYKPMARIRTDNGKKSTQHLSQELFEYFRPGDRVFKVSGLEVPEKVTLDGDRRVCLACGSLYSQGIGTCPRCRAPEPDHETLVSLAG
;
A
#
# COMPACT_ATOMS: atom_id res chain seq x y z
N MET A 1 -42.52 -31.58 32.71
CA MET A 1 -43.06 -30.48 31.88
C MET A 1 -42.03 -29.35 31.87
N SER A 2 -41.73 -28.82 30.69
CA SER A 2 -40.82 -27.71 30.36
C SER A 2 -39.44 -28.08 29.78
N LEU A 3 -39.43 -28.07 28.44
CA LEU A 3 -38.31 -28.06 27.51
C LEU A 3 -37.59 -26.70 27.52
N ARG A 4 -36.27 -26.70 27.31
CA ARG A 4 -35.47 -25.65 26.61
C ARG A 4 -34.03 -26.17 26.48
N SER A 5 -33.62 -26.66 25.31
CA SER A 5 -33.21 -25.92 24.11
C SER A 5 -31.71 -25.60 24.12
N ALA A 6 -31.06 -26.13 23.09
CA ALA A 6 -29.67 -26.02 22.70
C ALA A 6 -29.10 -24.59 22.73
N GLY A 7 -27.82 -24.51 23.06
CA GLY A 7 -26.94 -23.37 22.78
C GLY A 7 -25.60 -23.89 22.27
N SER A 8 -25.57 -24.32 21.00
CA SER A 8 -24.35 -24.63 20.26
C SER A 8 -23.50 -23.36 20.16
N ARG A 9 -22.50 -23.22 21.03
CA ARG A 9 -21.50 -22.15 20.89
C ARG A 9 -20.63 -22.46 19.67
N SER A 10 -20.68 -21.52 18.74
CA SER A 10 -20.10 -21.54 17.41
C SER A 10 -18.59 -21.77 17.43
N SER A 11 -18.17 -23.02 17.24
CA SER A 11 -16.82 -23.40 16.83
C SER A 11 -16.66 -23.33 15.30
N SER A 12 -17.02 -22.18 14.70
CA SER A 12 -17.03 -22.03 13.23
C SER A 12 -16.52 -20.66 12.79
N ALA A 13 -15.26 -20.35 13.11
CA ALA A 13 -14.49 -19.31 12.39
C ALA A 13 -12.97 -19.60 12.38
N LYS A 14 -12.56 -20.81 12.76
CA LYS A 14 -11.17 -21.31 12.71
C LYS A 14 -11.14 -22.65 11.99
N LYS A 15 -11.53 -22.68 10.72
CA LYS A 15 -11.22 -23.79 9.81
C LYS A 15 -11.01 -23.25 8.39
N ALA A 16 -9.83 -23.55 7.88
CA ALA A 16 -9.46 -23.59 6.47
C ALA A 16 -9.31 -22.25 5.70
N SER A 17 -8.09 -21.71 5.72
CA SER A 17 -7.47 -21.25 4.47
C SER A 17 -5.98 -21.63 4.46
N LEU A 18 -5.69 -22.90 4.75
CA LEU A 18 -4.49 -23.53 4.21
C LEU A 18 -4.86 -23.91 2.77
N ASN A 19 -4.12 -23.35 1.80
CA ASN A 19 -4.28 -23.52 0.36
C ASN A 19 -5.57 -22.94 -0.24
N SER A 20 -5.82 -21.65 -0.04
CA SER A 20 -6.73 -20.92 -0.93
C SER A 20 -6.04 -20.78 -2.29
N ALA A 21 -6.54 -21.44 -3.34
CA ALA A 21 -6.03 -21.30 -4.70
C ALA A 21 -5.93 -19.82 -5.13
N PRO A 22 -5.10 -19.50 -6.15
CA PRO A 22 -5.08 -18.17 -6.76
C PRO A 22 -6.50 -17.69 -7.10
N LEU A 23 -6.72 -16.38 -6.94
CA LEU A 23 -8.02 -15.77 -7.19
C LEU A 23 -8.41 -15.90 -8.66
N THR A 24 -9.70 -16.05 -8.90
CA THR A 24 -10.24 -15.93 -10.26
C THR A 24 -10.15 -14.48 -10.76
N PRO A 25 -10.29 -14.23 -12.07
CA PRO A 25 -10.29 -12.88 -12.64
C PRO A 25 -11.28 -11.92 -11.96
N GLU A 26 -12.52 -12.36 -11.74
CA GLU A 26 -13.56 -11.53 -11.12
C GLU A 26 -13.29 -11.27 -9.62
N GLN A 27 -12.74 -12.27 -8.92
CA GLN A 27 -12.30 -12.09 -7.53
C GLN A 27 -11.11 -11.12 -7.44
N THR A 28 -10.20 -11.15 -8.41
CA THR A 28 -9.05 -10.25 -8.48
C THR A 28 -9.49 -8.81 -8.63
N LYS A 29 -10.39 -8.50 -9.58
CA LYS A 29 -10.97 -7.15 -9.75
C LYS A 29 -11.61 -6.66 -8.46
N THR A 30 -12.45 -7.51 -7.85
CA THR A 30 -13.14 -7.20 -6.60
C THR A 30 -12.16 -6.92 -5.46
N TRP A 31 -11.11 -7.74 -5.33
CA TRP A 31 -10.09 -7.60 -4.31
C TRP A 31 -9.29 -6.30 -4.48
N VAL A 32 -8.82 -5.98 -5.69
CA VAL A 32 -8.09 -4.73 -5.97
C VAL A 32 -8.94 -3.51 -5.62
N GLN A 33 -10.21 -3.48 -6.05
CA GLN A 33 -11.12 -2.38 -5.72
C GLN A 33 -11.35 -2.25 -4.22
N THR A 34 -11.54 -3.39 -3.54
CA THR A 34 -11.77 -3.44 -2.10
C THR A 34 -10.54 -3.00 -1.30
N TYR A 35 -9.35 -3.46 -1.68
CA TYR A 35 -8.08 -3.07 -1.08
C TYR A 35 -7.86 -1.56 -1.18
N GLY A 36 -8.03 -1.00 -2.39
CA GLY A 36 -7.93 0.44 -2.61
C GLY A 36 -9.00 1.24 -1.85
N ARG A 37 -10.19 0.68 -1.61
CA ARG A 37 -11.26 1.31 -0.82
C ARG A 37 -10.95 1.28 0.69
N HIS A 38 -10.46 0.16 1.23
CA HIS A 38 -10.11 0.07 2.65
C HIS A 38 -8.96 0.99 3.02
N SER A 39 -7.91 1.09 2.19
CA SER A 39 -6.83 2.07 2.41
C SER A 39 -7.36 3.51 2.49
N ARG A 40 -8.35 3.86 1.65
CA ARG A 40 -9.03 5.16 1.71
C ARG A 40 -9.80 5.33 3.02
N ILE A 41 -10.60 4.34 3.40
CA ILE A 41 -11.44 4.40 4.61
C ILE A 41 -10.58 4.55 5.87
N TYR A 42 -9.49 3.78 6.02
CA TYR A 42 -8.63 3.88 7.19
C TYR A 42 -7.97 5.25 7.32
N ALA A 43 -7.46 5.78 6.21
CA ALA A 43 -6.86 7.10 6.21
C ALA A 43 -7.88 8.21 6.51
N TRP A 44 -9.13 8.10 6.02
CA TRP A 44 -10.20 9.07 6.36
C TRP A 44 -10.71 8.90 7.78
N GLY A 45 -10.85 7.67 8.26
CA GLY A 45 -11.25 7.36 9.64
C GLY A 45 -10.26 7.91 10.65
N PHE A 46 -8.95 7.84 10.35
CA PHE A 46 -7.92 8.48 11.17
C PHE A 46 -8.15 9.99 11.30
N PHE A 47 -8.34 10.72 10.18
CA PHE A 47 -8.61 12.16 10.24
C PHE A 47 -9.95 12.48 10.93
N ALA A 48 -10.99 11.70 10.66
CA ALA A 48 -12.31 11.88 11.26
C ALA A 48 -12.29 11.68 12.78
N LEU A 49 -11.39 10.84 13.31
CA LEU A 49 -11.21 10.65 14.75
C LEU A 49 -10.23 11.66 15.36
N LEU A 50 -9.14 11.99 14.66
CA LEU A 50 -8.12 12.92 15.13
C LEU A 50 -8.66 14.34 15.30
N MET A 51 -9.47 14.81 14.35
CA MET A 51 -9.98 16.19 14.34
C MET A 51 -10.84 16.53 15.58
N PRO A 52 -11.82 15.70 15.99
CA PRO A 52 -12.53 15.89 17.24
C PRO A 52 -11.65 15.84 18.49
N VAL A 53 -10.62 14.97 18.51
CA VAL A 53 -9.69 14.89 19.63
C VAL A 53 -8.90 16.19 19.78
N ILE A 54 -8.35 16.72 18.68
CA ILE A 54 -7.62 18.00 18.70
C ILE A 54 -8.55 19.13 19.15
N LEU A 55 -9.78 19.19 18.60
CA LEU A 55 -10.77 20.18 19.00
C LEU A 55 -11.13 20.08 20.49
N GLY A 56 -11.28 18.86 21.01
CA GLY A 56 -11.56 18.61 22.43
C GLY A 56 -10.42 19.04 23.35
N VAL A 57 -9.17 18.83 22.95
CA VAL A 57 -8.00 19.33 23.70
C VAL A 57 -7.96 20.86 23.71
N ILE A 58 -8.22 21.50 22.57
CA ILE A 58 -8.28 22.96 22.46
C ILE A 58 -9.40 23.52 23.35
N TRP A 59 -10.59 22.90 23.33
CA TRP A 59 -11.71 23.27 24.21
C TRP A 59 -11.31 23.14 25.68
N TRP A 60 -10.70 22.01 26.05
CA TRP A 60 -10.31 21.72 27.43
C TRP A 60 -9.30 22.73 27.99
N GLU A 61 -8.33 23.16 27.18
CA GLU A 61 -7.31 24.14 27.61
C GLU A 61 -7.81 25.58 27.59
N MET A 62 -8.54 26.00 26.54
CA MET A 62 -8.92 27.40 26.37
C MET A 62 -10.24 27.76 27.07
N GLY A 63 -11.11 26.79 27.36
CA GLY A 63 -12.42 26.99 27.99
C GLY A 63 -13.45 27.73 27.12
N GLU A 64 -13.00 28.57 26.19
CA GLU A 64 -13.80 29.37 25.25
C GLU A 64 -13.19 29.31 23.84
N ILE A 65 -14.01 28.98 22.84
CA ILE A 65 -13.56 28.94 21.44
C ILE A 65 -13.66 30.36 20.89
N ASN A 66 -12.52 31.05 20.84
CA ASN A 66 -12.41 32.32 20.13
C ASN A 66 -12.52 32.11 18.61
N GLU A 67 -13.10 33.08 17.90
CA GLU A 67 -13.24 33.05 16.44
C GLU A 67 -11.89 32.84 15.73
N ASP A 68 -10.82 33.47 16.23
CA ASP A 68 -9.46 33.33 15.68
C ASP A 68 -8.92 31.90 15.76
N VAL A 69 -9.24 31.18 16.84
CA VAL A 69 -8.85 29.78 17.03
C VAL A 69 -9.63 28.90 16.04
N LEU A 70 -10.92 29.17 15.87
CA LEU A 70 -11.77 28.46 14.91
C LEU A 70 -11.32 28.68 13.47
N TYR A 71 -10.98 29.91 13.08
CA TYR A 71 -10.49 30.22 11.74
C TYR A 71 -9.12 29.58 11.47
N SER A 72 -8.21 29.63 12.44
CA SER A 72 -6.88 29.01 12.32
C SER A 72 -6.98 27.49 12.19
N PHE A 73 -7.82 26.85 13.01
CA PHE A 73 -8.06 25.42 12.95
C PHE A 73 -8.76 25.00 11.65
N GLY A 74 -9.79 25.75 11.22
CA GLY A 74 -10.49 25.53 9.96
C GLY A 74 -9.56 25.65 8.76
N PHE A 75 -8.70 26.67 8.74
CA PHE A 75 -7.69 26.83 7.70
C PHE A 75 -6.69 25.66 7.68
N ALA A 76 -6.15 25.27 8.84
CA ALA A 76 -5.24 24.13 8.95
C ALA A 76 -5.89 22.81 8.48
N ALA A 77 -7.17 22.60 8.81
CA ALA A 77 -7.93 21.45 8.36
C ALA A 77 -8.08 21.41 6.83
N VAL A 78 -8.44 22.53 6.23
CA VAL A 78 -8.61 22.65 4.77
C VAL A 78 -7.28 22.44 4.05
N VAL A 79 -6.20 23.08 4.50
CA VAL A 79 -4.87 22.91 3.90
C VAL A 79 -4.41 21.46 4.02
N THR A 80 -4.55 20.84 5.18
CA THR A 80 -4.20 19.43 5.41
C THR A 80 -5.02 18.51 4.50
N PHE A 81 -6.32 18.76 4.35
CA PHE A 81 -7.19 18.02 3.45
C PHE A 81 -6.75 18.12 1.99
N LEU A 82 -6.41 19.33 1.52
CA LEU A 82 -5.94 19.57 0.16
C LEU A 82 -4.60 18.87 -0.11
N LEU A 83 -3.65 18.96 0.82
CA LEU A 83 -2.35 18.27 0.73
C LEU A 83 -2.53 16.75 0.72
N ALA A 84 -3.37 16.21 1.62
CA ALA A 84 -3.66 14.78 1.67
C ALA A 84 -4.32 14.29 0.37
N LYS A 85 -5.26 15.06 -0.20
CA LYS A 85 -5.92 14.75 -1.47
C LYS A 85 -4.91 14.75 -2.63
N TRP A 86 -4.03 15.75 -2.68
CA TRP A 86 -3.07 15.88 -3.78
C TRP A 86 -1.97 14.81 -3.72
N SER A 87 -1.41 14.57 -2.54
CA SER A 87 -0.42 13.51 -2.31
C SER A 87 -0.93 12.15 -2.80
N ARG A 88 -2.16 11.77 -2.42
CA ARG A 88 -2.76 10.49 -2.83
C ARG A 88 -3.04 10.38 -4.32
N LYS A 89 -3.35 11.49 -5.02
CA LYS A 89 -3.60 11.47 -6.47
C LYS A 89 -2.38 11.02 -7.26
N GLN A 90 -1.17 11.23 -6.74
CA GLN A 90 0.06 10.77 -7.39
C GLN A 90 0.28 9.27 -7.17
N THR A 91 -0.08 8.77 -6.00
CA THR A 91 0.06 7.36 -5.63
C THR A 91 -1.00 6.47 -6.27
N ALA A 92 -2.16 7.01 -6.64
CA ALA A 92 -3.30 6.25 -7.14
C ALA A 92 -3.29 5.95 -8.65
N LYS A 93 -2.27 6.32 -9.42
CA LYS A 93 -2.28 6.06 -10.87
C LYS A 93 -1.72 4.68 -11.21
N SER A 94 -2.49 3.92 -11.99
CA SER A 94 -1.97 2.78 -12.74
C SER A 94 -1.03 3.25 -13.84
N TRP A 95 -0.03 2.45 -14.16
CA TRP A 95 0.86 2.70 -15.30
C TRP A 95 1.59 1.42 -15.72
N ILE A 96 2.03 1.41 -16.98
CA ILE A 96 2.97 0.44 -17.53
C ILE A 96 4.25 1.18 -17.92
N GLY A 97 5.39 0.52 -17.80
CA GLY A 97 6.69 1.06 -18.18
C GLY A 97 7.78 -0.01 -18.28
N VAL A 98 9.00 0.46 -18.48
CA VAL A 98 10.20 -0.39 -18.59
C VAL A 98 11.23 0.06 -17.56
N VAL A 99 11.89 -0.91 -16.92
CA VAL A 99 13.03 -0.66 -16.03
C VAL A 99 14.22 -0.21 -16.90
N GLU A 100 14.59 1.07 -16.83
CA GLU A 100 15.76 1.60 -17.55
C GLU A 100 17.06 1.18 -16.86
N GLU A 101 17.08 1.31 -15.53
CA GLU A 101 18.31 1.19 -14.75
C GLU A 101 18.00 0.78 -13.31
N LEU A 102 18.87 -0.08 -12.75
CA LEU A 102 18.91 -0.43 -11.34
C LEU A 102 20.20 0.15 -10.74
N PHE A 103 20.08 0.90 -9.65
CA PHE A 103 21.24 1.55 -9.04
C PHE A 103 21.11 1.63 -7.51
N MET A 104 22.26 1.69 -6.84
CA MET A 104 22.34 1.89 -5.39
C MET A 104 22.53 3.37 -5.09
N LYS A 105 21.53 4.00 -4.48
CA LYS A 105 21.62 5.41 -4.07
C LYS A 105 22.32 5.51 -2.72
N LYS A 106 23.40 6.29 -2.67
CA LYS A 106 24.08 6.66 -1.43
C LYS A 106 23.17 7.56 -0.58
N VAL A 107 22.88 7.18 0.65
CA VAL A 107 22.05 7.93 1.60
C VAL A 107 22.81 8.04 2.92
N ARG A 108 23.01 9.29 3.36
CA ARG A 108 23.57 9.56 4.69
C ARG A 108 22.51 9.28 5.75
N VAL A 109 22.83 8.42 6.70
CA VAL A 109 22.00 8.14 7.86
C VAL A 109 22.62 8.89 9.03
N ARG A 110 21.95 9.96 9.44
CA ARG A 110 22.32 10.69 10.64
C ARG A 110 21.97 9.81 11.84
N ARG A 111 22.97 9.41 12.64
CA ARG A 111 22.73 8.87 13.98
C ARG A 111 22.53 10.04 14.94
N ASP A 112 21.63 9.86 15.90
CA ASP A 112 21.55 10.78 17.04
C ASP A 112 22.80 10.60 17.92
N GLY A 113 23.42 11.73 18.29
CA GLY A 113 24.66 11.79 19.07
C GLY A 113 25.90 12.16 18.24
N ASP A 114 27.00 12.45 18.93
CA ASP A 114 28.30 12.94 18.42
C ASP A 114 29.09 11.89 17.58
N GLN A 115 28.40 10.97 16.92
CA GLN A 115 28.99 9.97 16.03
C GLN A 115 28.95 10.43 14.58
N HIS A 116 29.97 10.05 13.82
CA HIS A 116 30.07 10.36 12.39
C HIS A 116 28.89 9.77 11.59
N ASP A 117 28.44 10.52 10.58
CA ASP A 117 27.40 10.11 9.63
C ASP A 117 27.73 8.75 9.00
N ASP A 118 26.80 7.80 9.07
CA ASP A 118 26.93 6.51 8.40
C ASP A 118 26.44 6.61 6.95
N ILE A 119 27.12 5.92 6.04
CA ILE A 119 26.78 5.89 4.62
C ILE A 119 26.05 4.58 4.35
N SER A 120 24.74 4.67 4.12
CA SER A 120 23.94 3.54 3.66
C SER A 120 23.72 3.58 2.16
N TYR A 121 23.57 2.41 1.53
CA TYR A 121 23.19 2.29 0.12
C TYR A 121 21.78 1.75 0.03
N LYS A 122 20.90 2.48 -0.68
CA LYS A 122 19.50 2.09 -0.87
C LYS A 122 19.26 1.62 -2.31
N PRO A 123 18.70 0.42 -2.54
CA PRO A 123 18.39 -0.05 -3.88
C PRO A 123 17.25 0.74 -4.50
N MET A 124 17.46 1.20 -5.73
CA MET A 124 16.52 2.02 -6.49
C MET A 124 16.37 1.47 -7.92
N ALA A 125 15.17 1.62 -8.47
CA ALA A 125 14.89 1.38 -9.89
C ALA A 125 14.43 2.67 -10.57
N ARG A 126 15.00 2.99 -11.72
CA ARG A 126 14.49 4.02 -12.62
C ARG A 126 13.60 3.35 -13.66
N ILE A 127 12.33 3.73 -13.65
CA ILE A 127 11.29 3.19 -14.53
C ILE A 127 10.83 4.29 -15.47
N ARG A 128 10.85 4.03 -16.77
CA ARG A 128 10.26 4.89 -17.78
C ARG A 128 8.88 4.37 -18.13
N THR A 129 7.86 5.13 -17.76
CA THR A 129 6.47 4.83 -18.11
C THR A 129 6.23 5.00 -19.60
N ASP A 130 5.23 4.31 -20.15
CA ASP A 130 4.86 4.38 -21.57
C ASP A 130 4.45 5.81 -21.99
N ASN A 131 3.99 6.63 -21.04
CA ASN A 131 3.71 8.06 -21.22
C ASN A 131 4.99 8.94 -21.25
N GLY A 132 6.18 8.35 -21.30
CA GLY A 132 7.47 9.03 -21.35
C GLY A 132 7.98 9.59 -20.01
N LYS A 133 7.17 9.54 -18.94
CA LYS A 133 7.58 10.02 -17.61
C LYS A 133 8.57 9.03 -16.97
N LYS A 134 9.64 9.55 -16.38
CA LYS A 134 10.58 8.79 -15.55
C LYS A 134 10.16 8.84 -14.09
N SER A 135 10.17 7.69 -13.43
CA SER A 135 9.87 7.52 -12.02
C SER A 135 10.98 6.72 -11.36
N THR A 136 11.47 7.18 -10.21
CA THR A 136 12.44 6.43 -9.42
C THR A 136 11.72 5.81 -8.24
N GLN A 137 11.78 4.49 -8.13
CA GLN A 137 11.15 3.73 -7.06
C GLN A 137 12.19 3.13 -6.13
N HIS A 138 11.92 3.19 -4.83
CA HIS A 138 12.72 2.50 -3.83
C HIS A 138 12.33 1.02 -3.80
N LEU A 139 13.33 0.14 -3.81
CA LEU A 139 13.13 -1.30 -3.79
C LEU A 139 13.58 -1.88 -2.44
N SER A 140 13.06 -3.05 -2.09
CA SER A 140 13.76 -3.92 -1.14
C SER A 140 14.94 -4.60 -1.84
N GLN A 141 15.87 -5.16 -1.07
CA GLN A 141 16.99 -5.91 -1.63
C GLN A 141 16.50 -7.08 -2.51
N GLU A 142 15.48 -7.81 -2.05
CA GLU A 142 14.84 -8.90 -2.80
C GLU A 142 14.29 -8.43 -4.16
N LEU A 143 13.59 -7.29 -4.18
CA LEU A 143 13.04 -6.74 -5.43
C LEU A 143 14.12 -6.22 -6.37
N PHE A 144 15.22 -5.71 -5.83
CA PHE A 144 16.36 -5.26 -6.62
C PHE A 144 17.01 -6.43 -7.38
N GLU A 145 17.08 -7.60 -6.77
CA GLU A 145 17.60 -8.82 -7.40
C GLU A 145 16.60 -9.48 -8.35
N TYR A 146 15.30 -9.24 -8.14
CA TYR A 146 14.22 -9.77 -8.97
C TYR A 146 14.09 -9.06 -10.31
N PHE A 147 14.15 -7.72 -10.32
CA PHE A 147 14.05 -6.94 -11.55
C PHE A 147 15.36 -6.93 -12.34
N ARG A 148 15.25 -6.74 -13.64
CA ARG A 148 16.38 -6.53 -14.55
C ARG A 148 16.13 -5.31 -15.44
N PRO A 149 17.18 -4.57 -15.84
CA PRO A 149 17.04 -3.56 -16.88
C PRO A 149 16.45 -4.17 -18.15
N GLY A 150 15.46 -3.50 -18.74
CA GLY A 150 14.68 -4.00 -19.88
C GLY A 150 13.39 -4.72 -19.50
N ASP A 151 13.18 -5.09 -18.23
CA ASP A 151 11.92 -5.70 -17.80
C ASP A 151 10.76 -4.72 -17.98
N ARG A 152 9.69 -5.20 -18.62
CA ARG A 152 8.43 -4.46 -18.68
C ARG A 152 7.66 -4.70 -17.39
N VAL A 153 7.29 -3.62 -16.72
CA VAL A 153 6.64 -3.65 -15.40
C VAL A 153 5.37 -2.82 -15.42
N PHE A 154 4.43 -3.19 -14.55
CA PHE A 154 3.17 -2.49 -14.37
C PHE A 154 2.92 -2.19 -12.89
N LYS A 155 2.14 -1.15 -12.65
CA LYS A 155 1.62 -0.81 -11.33
C LYS A 155 0.11 -0.64 -11.44
N VAL A 156 -0.62 -1.25 -10.51
CA VAL A 156 -2.08 -1.10 -10.40
C VAL A 156 -2.42 -0.02 -9.37
N SER A 157 -3.44 0.78 -9.66
CA SER A 157 -3.97 1.81 -8.76
C SER A 157 -4.23 1.27 -7.35
N GLY A 158 -3.74 2.00 -6.34
CA GLY A 158 -3.94 1.65 -4.94
C GLY A 158 -2.98 0.59 -4.39
N LEU A 159 -2.07 0.07 -5.22
CA LEU A 159 -0.99 -0.83 -4.83
C LEU A 159 0.35 -0.14 -5.12
N GLU A 160 1.30 -0.19 -4.18
CA GLU A 160 2.52 0.61 -4.25
C GLU A 160 3.62 -0.03 -5.09
N VAL A 161 3.67 -1.35 -5.09
CA VAL A 161 4.78 -2.11 -5.62
C VAL A 161 4.49 -2.52 -7.06
N PRO A 162 5.42 -2.28 -8.01
CA PRO A 162 5.25 -2.75 -9.38
C PRO A 162 5.52 -4.26 -9.49
N GLU A 163 5.02 -4.87 -10.55
CA GLU A 163 5.25 -6.27 -10.94
C GLU A 163 5.62 -6.35 -12.43
N LYS A 164 6.33 -7.40 -12.85
CA LYS A 164 6.63 -7.66 -14.25
C LYS A 164 5.37 -7.98 -15.05
N VAL A 165 5.25 -7.43 -16.25
CA VAL A 165 4.17 -7.76 -17.19
C VAL A 165 4.24 -9.23 -17.57
N THR A 166 5.44 -9.71 -17.89
CA THR A 166 5.72 -11.12 -18.15
C THR A 166 6.52 -11.67 -16.98
N LEU A 167 5.96 -12.65 -16.27
CA LEU A 167 6.68 -13.33 -15.18
C LEU A 167 7.76 -14.24 -15.78
N ASP A 168 8.98 -14.09 -15.30
CA ASP A 168 10.13 -14.94 -15.64
C ASP A 168 10.48 -15.86 -14.46
N GLY A 169 9.94 -17.09 -14.50
CA GLY A 169 10.20 -18.12 -13.50
C GLY A 169 9.01 -18.42 -12.61
N ASP A 170 9.28 -18.96 -11.43
CA ASP A 170 8.31 -19.48 -10.46
C ASP A 170 7.96 -18.48 -9.34
N ARG A 171 8.54 -17.28 -9.37
CA ARG A 171 8.37 -16.25 -8.34
C ARG A 171 7.49 -15.11 -8.83
N ARG A 172 6.87 -14.41 -7.88
CA ARG A 172 6.11 -13.18 -8.10
C ARG A 172 6.19 -12.27 -6.87
N VAL A 173 5.91 -10.99 -7.08
CA VAL A 173 5.84 -9.94 -6.09
C VAL A 173 4.42 -9.84 -5.51
N CYS A 174 4.34 -9.69 -4.18
CA CYS A 174 3.10 -9.29 -3.54
C CYS A 174 2.87 -7.80 -3.73
N LEU A 175 1.92 -7.41 -4.57
CA LEU A 175 1.59 -5.99 -4.82
C LEU A 175 1.19 -5.20 -3.57
N ALA A 176 0.74 -5.89 -2.50
CA ALA A 176 0.32 -5.26 -1.25
C ALA A 176 1.50 -4.94 -0.30
N CYS A 177 2.52 -5.80 -0.22
CA CYS A 177 3.61 -5.65 0.77
C CYS A 177 5.03 -5.72 0.19
N GLY A 178 5.17 -6.06 -1.10
CA GLY A 178 6.44 -6.12 -1.82
C GLY A 178 7.32 -7.33 -1.54
N SER A 179 6.84 -8.36 -0.83
CA SER A 179 7.60 -9.60 -0.67
C SER A 179 7.54 -10.49 -1.91
N LEU A 180 8.63 -11.20 -2.19
CA LEU A 180 8.63 -12.26 -3.20
C LEU A 180 8.09 -13.57 -2.63
N TYR A 181 7.35 -14.31 -3.43
CA TYR A 181 6.87 -15.65 -3.09
C TYR A 181 6.65 -16.48 -4.36
N SER A 182 6.60 -17.80 -4.21
CA SER A 182 6.36 -18.69 -5.35
C SER A 182 4.91 -18.58 -5.83
N GLN A 183 4.74 -18.65 -7.15
CA GLN A 183 3.44 -18.65 -7.80
C GLN A 183 2.62 -19.89 -7.39
N GLY A 184 1.30 -19.75 -7.32
CA GLY A 184 0.38 -20.83 -7.01
C GLY A 184 0.25 -21.16 -5.52
N ILE A 185 0.99 -20.49 -4.63
CA ILE A 185 0.82 -20.61 -3.17
C ILE A 185 -0.56 -20.09 -2.74
N GLY A 186 -1.13 -19.16 -3.51
CA GLY A 186 -2.51 -18.71 -3.36
C GLY A 186 -2.71 -17.62 -2.30
N THR A 187 -1.76 -17.47 -1.37
CA THR A 187 -1.64 -16.31 -0.47
C THR A 187 -0.19 -15.92 -0.25
N CYS A 188 0.05 -14.63 -0.08
CA CYS A 188 1.36 -14.11 0.30
C CYS A 188 1.73 -14.57 1.72
N PRO A 189 2.88 -15.21 1.94
CA PRO A 189 3.28 -15.70 3.27
C PRO A 189 3.54 -14.58 4.28
N ARG A 190 3.88 -13.36 3.81
CA ARG A 190 4.21 -12.22 4.67
C ARG A 190 2.97 -11.48 5.18
N CYS A 191 2.09 -11.05 4.29
CA CYS A 191 0.93 -10.22 4.64
C CYS A 191 -0.42 -10.94 4.51
N ARG A 192 -0.42 -12.20 4.05
CA ARG A 192 -1.63 -13.01 3.81
C ARG A 192 -2.59 -12.42 2.77
N ALA A 193 -2.13 -11.45 1.97
CA ALA A 193 -2.90 -11.02 0.81
C ALA A 193 -3.11 -12.23 -0.12
N PRO A 194 -4.32 -12.42 -0.68
CA PRO A 194 -4.56 -13.47 -1.65
C PRO A 194 -3.71 -13.26 -2.89
N GLU A 195 -3.39 -14.35 -3.58
CA GLU A 195 -2.66 -14.32 -4.83
C GLU A 195 -3.63 -13.95 -5.99
N PRO A 196 -3.49 -12.77 -6.60
CA PRO A 196 -4.37 -12.35 -7.68
C PRO A 196 -4.00 -12.99 -9.02
N ASP A 197 -4.99 -13.12 -9.90
CA ASP A 197 -4.81 -13.51 -11.30
C ASP A 197 -3.92 -12.48 -12.03
N HIS A 198 -2.83 -12.96 -12.64
CA HIS A 198 -1.79 -12.10 -13.20
C HIS A 198 -2.24 -11.36 -14.45
N GLU A 199 -2.92 -12.05 -15.36
CA GLU A 199 -3.41 -11.45 -16.62
C GLU A 199 -4.42 -10.34 -16.34
N THR A 200 -5.32 -10.58 -15.39
CA THR A 200 -6.26 -9.56 -14.93
C THR A 200 -5.54 -8.33 -14.38
N LEU A 201 -4.48 -8.50 -13.59
CA LEU A 201 -3.71 -7.36 -13.07
C LEU A 201 -3.05 -6.53 -14.16
N VAL A 202 -2.46 -7.18 -15.17
CA VAL A 202 -1.90 -6.50 -16.34
C VAL A 202 -2.98 -5.70 -17.06
N SER A 203 -4.17 -6.28 -17.25
CA SER A 203 -5.31 -5.59 -17.88
C SER A 203 -5.83 -4.38 -17.09
N LEU A 204 -5.68 -4.38 -15.75
CA LEU A 204 -6.08 -3.26 -14.89
C LEU A 204 -5.03 -2.13 -14.86
N ALA A 205 -3.84 -2.37 -15.38
CA ALA A 205 -2.74 -1.41 -15.36
C ALA A 205 -2.59 -0.61 -16.66
N GLY A 206 -3.01 -1.17 -17.79
CA GLY A 206 -3.04 -0.54 -19.12
C GLY A 206 -4.39 0.11 -19.41
#